data_AF-A0A7C2BT97-F1
#
_entry.id   AF-A0A7C2BT97-F1
#
_cell.length_a   1.000
_cell.length_b   1.000
_cell.length_c   1.000
_cell.angle_alpha   90.00
_cell.angle_beta   90.00
_cell.angle_gamma   90.00
#
_symmetry.space_group_name_H-M   'P 1'
#
loop_
_entity.id
_entity.type
_entity.pdbx_description
1 polymer ?
#
loop_
_entity_poly.entity_id
_entity_poly.type
_entity_poly.pdbx_seq_one_letter_code
_entity_poly.pdbx_strand_id
1 'polypeptide(L)'
;MKCSEEFNKVLTYTGTYISATCEFCGRVHFFSGDMSGWDEYVDGRGQLEVLQKKAEAELGKYIDWGNVSVAFGHIYGKQYVVGCPCNKLYKYEEFIWDHREMIMEYYKLRYATMQKDAQLLGEQIKEATESVDT
;
A
#
# COMPACT_ATOMS: atom_id res chain seq x y z
N MET A 1 13.96 -4.87 -11.03
CA MET A 1 14.46 -3.94 -10.00
C MET A 1 13.62 -4.16 -8.75
N LYS A 2 14.16 -3.93 -7.55
CA LYS A 2 13.44 -4.16 -6.29
C LYS A 2 13.44 -2.88 -5.48
N CYS A 3 12.37 -2.65 -4.73
CA CYS A 3 12.31 -1.53 -3.79
C CYS A 3 13.30 -1.71 -2.62
N SER A 4 13.74 -0.62 -2.01
CA SER A 4 14.52 -0.68 -0.77
C SER A 4 13.72 -1.33 0.37
N GLU A 5 14.44 -1.81 1.39
CA GLU A 5 13.79 -2.35 2.58
C GLU A 5 13.00 -1.27 3.32
N GLU A 6 13.53 -0.05 3.37
CA GLU A 6 12.92 1.13 3.96
C GLU A 6 11.58 1.45 3.29
N PHE A 7 11.56 1.48 1.95
CA PHE A 7 10.35 1.74 1.18
C PHE A 7 9.31 0.63 1.37
N ASN A 8 9.76 -0.64 1.37
CA ASN A 8 8.85 -1.75 1.63
C ASN A 8 8.25 -1.70 3.04
N LYS A 9 9.01 -1.30 4.07
CA LYS A 9 8.54 -1.19 5.48
C LYS A 9 7.41 -0.19 5.66
N VAL A 10 7.47 0.97 4.98
CA VAL A 10 6.40 1.99 5.07
C VAL A 10 5.15 1.64 4.26
N LEU A 11 5.28 0.73 3.32
CA LEU A 11 4.21 0.32 2.42
C LEU A 11 3.44 -0.94 2.90
N THR A 12 4.08 -1.82 3.68
CA THR A 12 3.65 -3.23 3.85
C THR A 12 2.36 -3.50 4.62
N TYR A 13 1.57 -2.49 5.00
CA TYR A 13 0.40 -2.72 5.85
C TYR A 13 -0.94 -2.49 5.15
N THR A 14 -1.41 -3.52 4.42
CA THR A 14 -2.83 -3.94 4.44
C THR A 14 -2.93 -5.42 4.05
N GLY A 15 -3.18 -6.31 5.01
CA GLY A 15 -3.70 -7.67 4.81
C GLY A 15 -2.78 -8.74 4.19
N THR A 16 -3.11 -10.00 4.45
CA THR A 16 -2.61 -11.18 3.72
C THR A 16 -3.83 -11.88 3.10
N TYR A 17 -3.88 -11.97 1.78
CA TYR A 17 -4.94 -12.72 1.08
C TYR A 17 -4.34 -13.89 0.30
N ILE A 18 -5.18 -14.89 0.03
CA ILE A 18 -4.86 -15.99 -0.90
C ILE A 18 -4.46 -15.44 -2.27
N SER A 19 -5.10 -14.34 -2.69
CA SER A 19 -4.73 -13.63 -3.91
C SER A 19 -4.94 -12.12 -3.80
N ALA A 20 -4.18 -11.35 -4.57
CA ALA A 20 -4.33 -9.91 -4.72
C ALA A 20 -4.06 -9.50 -6.17
N THR A 21 -4.83 -8.52 -6.66
CA THR A 21 -4.65 -7.95 -8.01
C THR A 21 -3.79 -6.71 -7.94
N CYS A 22 -2.77 -6.61 -8.79
CA CYS A 22 -2.02 -5.38 -9.01
C CYS A 22 -2.78 -4.50 -10.01
N GLU A 23 -3.52 -3.51 -9.52
CA GLU A 23 -4.36 -2.62 -10.33
C GLU A 23 -3.56 -1.66 -11.23
N PHE A 24 -2.24 -1.60 -11.07
CA PHE A 24 -1.36 -0.89 -11.99
C PHE A 24 -1.08 -1.64 -13.30
N CYS A 25 -1.17 -2.97 -13.31
CA CYS A 25 -0.88 -3.77 -14.49
C CYS A 25 -1.89 -4.89 -14.78
N GLY A 26 -2.90 -5.07 -13.94
CA GLY A 26 -3.97 -6.05 -14.09
C GLY A 26 -3.59 -7.49 -13.75
N ARG A 27 -2.36 -7.75 -13.28
CA ARG A 27 -1.93 -9.09 -12.90
C ARG A 27 -2.52 -9.51 -11.56
N VAL A 28 -2.89 -10.79 -11.45
CA VAL A 28 -3.35 -11.41 -10.21
C VAL A 28 -2.21 -12.20 -9.61
N HIS A 29 -1.91 -11.98 -8.34
CA HIS A 29 -0.87 -12.65 -7.58
C HIS A 29 -1.55 -13.58 -6.58
N PHE A 30 -1.09 -14.82 -6.44
CA PHE A 30 -1.70 -15.76 -5.51
C PHE A 30 -0.67 -16.65 -4.82
N PHE A 31 -0.99 -17.08 -3.61
CA PHE A 31 -0.26 -18.06 -2.82
C PHE A 31 -0.80 -19.45 -3.13
N SER A 32 0.09 -20.41 -3.35
CA SER A 32 -0.25 -21.81 -3.65
C SER A 32 0.37 -22.81 -2.66
N GLY A 33 0.94 -22.31 -1.57
CA GLY A 33 1.56 -23.15 -0.55
C GLY A 33 0.56 -23.94 0.29
N ASP A 34 1.06 -24.61 1.33
CA ASP A 34 0.24 -25.48 2.17
C ASP A 34 -0.91 -24.71 2.84
N MET A 35 -2.13 -25.05 2.43
CA MET A 35 -3.39 -24.48 2.92
C MET A 35 -4.07 -25.37 3.97
N SER A 36 -3.42 -26.45 4.44
CA SER A 36 -4.00 -27.46 5.35
C SER A 36 -4.53 -26.93 6.68
N GLY A 37 -4.27 -25.66 7.04
CA GLY A 37 -4.84 -24.97 8.19
C GLY A 37 -5.88 -23.88 7.89
N TRP A 38 -6.23 -23.64 6.63
CA TRP A 38 -7.08 -22.52 6.18
C TRP A 38 -8.50 -22.95 5.77
N ASP A 39 -8.84 -24.23 5.98
CA ASP A 39 -9.99 -24.94 5.38
C ASP A 39 -11.39 -24.48 5.83
N GLU A 40 -11.52 -23.68 6.90
CA GLU A 40 -12.85 -23.28 7.42
C GLU A 40 -13.25 -21.82 7.18
N TYR A 41 -12.30 -20.90 6.88
CA TYR A 41 -12.60 -19.47 6.83
C TYR A 41 -12.61 -18.87 5.42
N VAL A 42 -12.10 -19.59 4.44
CA VAL A 42 -12.04 -19.13 3.05
C VAL A 42 -12.34 -20.33 2.18
N ASP A 43 -13.23 -20.18 1.21
CA ASP A 43 -13.45 -21.13 0.10
C ASP A 43 -12.18 -21.20 -0.80
N GLY A 44 -11.04 -21.53 -0.18
CA GLY A 44 -9.70 -21.29 -0.69
C GLY A 44 -9.21 -22.40 -1.61
N ARG A 45 -9.69 -23.64 -1.42
CA ARG A 45 -9.32 -24.78 -2.28
C ARG A 45 -9.88 -24.63 -3.69
N GLY A 46 -11.17 -24.33 -3.83
CA GLY A 46 -11.80 -24.10 -5.13
C GLY A 46 -11.21 -22.88 -5.84
N GLN A 47 -10.94 -21.80 -5.10
CA GLN A 47 -10.32 -20.60 -5.67
C GLN A 47 -8.87 -20.83 -6.12
N LEU A 48 -8.07 -21.57 -5.34
CA LEU A 48 -6.68 -21.88 -5.69
C LEU A 48 -6.59 -22.73 -6.97
N GLU A 49 -7.38 -23.80 -7.08
CA GLU A 49 -7.40 -24.63 -8.29
C GLU A 49 -7.79 -23.82 -9.53
N VAL A 50 -8.75 -22.89 -9.40
CA VAL A 50 -9.15 -22.00 -10.49
C VAL A 50 -8.01 -21.05 -10.87
N LEU A 51 -7.29 -20.50 -9.90
CA LEU A 51 -6.15 -19.61 -10.13
C LEU A 51 -4.98 -20.35 -10.80
N GLN A 52 -4.69 -21.59 -10.40
CA GLN A 52 -3.67 -22.44 -11.00
C GLN A 52 -3.99 -22.73 -12.48
N LYS A 53 -5.22 -23.19 -12.78
CA LYS A 53 -5.67 -23.42 -14.16
C LYS A 53 -5.57 -22.14 -15.01
N LYS A 54 -5.90 -20.99 -14.43
CA LYS A 54 -5.77 -19.69 -15.11
C LYS A 54 -4.32 -19.28 -15.33
N ALA A 55 -3.40 -19.61 -14.43
CA ALA A 55 -1.97 -19.36 -14.60
C ALA A 55 -1.37 -20.19 -15.74
N GLU A 56 -1.81 -21.43 -15.90
CA GLU A 56 -1.43 -22.28 -17.04
C GLU A 56 -2.01 -21.75 -18.37
N ALA A 57 -3.25 -21.29 -18.37
CA ALA A 57 -3.94 -20.82 -19.58
C ALA A 57 -3.56 -19.39 -20.01
N GLU A 58 -3.31 -18.49 -19.06
CA GLU A 58 -3.07 -17.06 -19.28
C GLU A 58 -1.68 -16.66 -18.77
N LEU A 59 -0.65 -17.13 -19.48
CA LEU A 59 0.76 -16.94 -19.11
C LEU A 59 1.09 -15.47 -18.79
N GLY A 60 1.58 -15.24 -17.57
CA GLY A 60 2.03 -13.94 -17.10
C GLY A 60 0.92 -12.98 -16.63
N LYS A 61 -0.36 -13.39 -16.68
CA LYS A 61 -1.48 -12.65 -16.07
C LYS A 61 -1.74 -13.07 -14.63
N TYR A 62 -1.67 -14.37 -14.36
CA TYR A 62 -1.75 -14.94 -13.02
C TYR A 62 -0.36 -15.38 -12.57
N ILE A 63 0.08 -14.90 -11.41
CA ILE A 63 1.43 -15.09 -10.88
C ILE A 63 1.34 -15.88 -9.59
N ASP A 64 1.87 -17.10 -9.63
CA ASP A 64 1.99 -17.97 -8.47
C ASP A 64 3.24 -17.58 -7.65
N TRP A 65 3.05 -17.40 -6.35
CA TRP A 65 4.09 -17.06 -5.37
C TRP A 65 4.60 -18.27 -4.59
N GLY A 66 4.06 -19.46 -4.86
CA GLY A 66 4.41 -20.69 -4.15
C GLY A 66 4.05 -20.58 -2.67
N ASN A 67 5.03 -20.89 -1.82
CA ASN A 67 4.92 -20.84 -0.36
C ASN A 67 5.11 -19.44 0.25
N VAL A 68 5.13 -18.37 -0.55
CA VAL A 68 5.32 -16.99 -0.06
C VAL A 68 4.00 -16.24 -0.10
N SER A 69 3.58 -15.69 1.05
CA SER A 69 2.35 -14.88 1.14
C SER A 69 2.38 -13.67 0.21
N VAL A 70 1.23 -13.35 -0.36
CA VAL A 70 1.05 -12.18 -1.22
C VAL A 70 0.86 -10.94 -0.35
N ALA A 71 1.85 -10.05 -0.35
CA ALA A 71 1.76 -8.75 0.32
C ALA A 71 1.27 -7.66 -0.66
N PHE A 72 0.32 -6.84 -0.23
CA PHE A 72 -0.27 -5.77 -1.03
C PHE A 72 -0.54 -4.52 -0.19
N GLY A 73 -0.82 -3.42 -0.89
CA GLY A 73 -1.18 -2.15 -0.28
C GLY A 73 -1.87 -1.24 -1.28
N HIS A 74 -2.15 0.01 -0.89
CA HIS A 74 -2.83 0.98 -1.75
C HIS A 74 -2.01 2.25 -1.94
N ILE A 75 -1.87 2.71 -3.19
CA ILE A 75 -1.31 4.02 -3.57
C ILE A 75 -2.28 4.67 -4.55
N TYR A 76 -2.69 5.92 -4.28
CA TYR A 76 -3.70 6.65 -5.07
C TYR A 76 -5.01 5.86 -5.27
N GLY A 77 -5.47 5.18 -4.21
CA GLY A 77 -6.68 4.35 -4.25
C GLY A 77 -6.55 3.09 -5.11
N LYS A 78 -5.36 2.78 -5.64
CA LYS A 78 -5.10 1.57 -6.43
C LYS A 78 -4.30 0.55 -5.63
N GLN A 79 -4.76 -0.70 -5.66
CA GLN A 79 -4.06 -1.82 -5.05
C GLN A 79 -2.78 -2.16 -5.82
N TYR A 80 -1.64 -2.20 -5.14
CA TYR A 80 -0.39 -2.76 -5.65
C TYR A 80 -0.07 -4.08 -4.97
N VAL A 81 0.69 -4.93 -5.65
CA VAL A 81 1.31 -6.11 -5.02
C VAL A 81 2.79 -5.86 -4.88
N VAL A 82 3.33 -6.06 -3.67
CA VAL A 82 4.78 -5.96 -3.39
C VAL A 82 5.50 -6.95 -4.29
N GLY A 83 6.65 -6.57 -4.85
CA GLY A 83 7.41 -7.46 -5.76
C GLY A 83 6.73 -7.76 -7.11
N CYS A 84 5.65 -7.05 -7.47
CA CYS A 84 5.04 -7.23 -8.80
C CYS A 84 6.04 -6.95 -9.94
N PRO A 85 6.17 -7.82 -10.96
CA PRO A 85 7.10 -7.65 -12.07
C PRO A 85 6.90 -6.37 -12.89
N CYS A 86 5.76 -5.68 -12.77
CA CYS A 86 5.53 -4.41 -13.44
C CYS A 86 6.43 -3.27 -12.92
N ASN A 87 7.10 -3.46 -11.78
CA ASN A 87 8.02 -2.52 -11.14
C ASN A 87 7.40 -1.13 -10.86
N LYS A 88 6.07 -1.02 -10.76
CA LYS A 88 5.40 0.27 -10.52
C LYS A 88 5.73 0.86 -9.16
N LEU A 89 5.83 0.03 -8.13
CA LEU A 89 6.32 0.45 -6.81
C LEU A 89 7.72 1.05 -6.85
N TYR A 90 8.64 0.38 -7.55
CA TYR A 90 10.00 0.86 -7.72
C TYR A 90 10.04 2.23 -8.40
N LYS A 91 9.20 2.45 -9.41
CA LYS A 91 9.08 3.77 -10.07
C LYS A 91 8.55 4.86 -9.13
N TYR A 92 7.70 4.51 -8.16
CA TYR A 92 7.27 5.47 -7.15
C TYR A 92 8.39 5.82 -6.18
N GLU A 93 9.15 4.81 -5.74
CA GLU A 93 10.31 5.03 -4.88
C GLU A 93 11.37 5.89 -5.58
N GLU A 94 11.70 5.57 -6.83
CA GLU A 94 12.62 6.34 -7.67
C GLU A 94 12.15 7.80 -7.79
N PHE A 95 10.86 8.02 -8.11
CA PHE A 95 10.29 9.37 -8.15
C PHE A 95 10.48 10.13 -6.83
N ILE A 96 10.16 9.49 -5.69
CA ILE A 96 10.29 10.10 -4.36
C ILE A 96 11.76 10.44 -4.09
N TRP A 97 12.67 9.53 -4.42
CA TRP A 97 14.09 9.70 -4.16
C TRP A 97 14.72 10.80 -5.02
N ASP A 98 14.38 10.83 -6.30
CA ASP A 98 14.88 11.82 -7.26
C ASP A 98 14.39 13.23 -6.93
N HIS A 99 13.19 13.35 -6.35
CA HIS A 99 12.56 14.63 -6.01
C HIS A 99 12.58 14.92 -4.51
N ARG A 100 13.38 14.20 -3.73
CA ARG A 100 13.36 14.25 -2.26
C ARG A 100 13.51 15.65 -1.69
N GLU A 101 14.35 16.49 -2.26
CA GLU A 101 14.58 17.87 -1.78
C GLU A 101 13.34 18.74 -1.97
N MET A 102 12.72 18.68 -3.15
CA MET A 102 11.47 19.38 -3.45
C MET A 102 10.33 18.90 -2.55
N ILE A 103 10.22 17.57 -2.36
CA ILE A 103 9.20 16.96 -1.49
C ILE A 103 9.40 17.42 -0.04
N MET A 104 10.62 17.37 0.48
CA MET A 104 10.95 17.83 1.84
C MET A 104 10.61 19.32 2.02
N GLU A 105 10.95 20.17 1.05
CA GLU A 105 10.66 21.60 1.13
C GLU A 105 9.15 21.89 1.12
N TYR A 106 8.39 21.19 0.28
CA TYR A 106 6.93 21.26 0.29
C TYR A 106 6.35 20.91 1.68
N TYR A 107 6.83 19.82 2.30
CA TYR A 107 6.35 19.43 3.63
C TYR A 107 6.72 20.44 4.72
N LYS A 108 7.90 21.06 4.66
CA LYS A 108 8.27 22.14 5.60
C LYS A 108 7.31 23.32 5.49
N LEU A 109 7.04 23.78 4.27
CA LEU A 109 6.13 24.90 4.03
C LEU A 109 4.71 24.58 4.52
N ARG A 110 4.20 23.39 4.21
CA ARG A 110 2.89 22.93 4.69
C ARG A 110 2.83 22.84 6.21
N TYR A 111 3.88 22.32 6.84
CA TYR A 111 3.95 22.22 8.29
C TYR A 111 3.98 23.59 8.96
N ALA A 112 4.74 24.56 8.41
CA ALA A 112 4.73 25.94 8.90
C ALA A 112 3.34 26.59 8.80
N THR A 113 2.60 26.35 7.71
CA THR A 113 1.20 26.79 7.60
C THR A 113 0.33 26.17 8.69
N MET A 114 0.41 24.85 8.88
CA MET A 114 -0.36 24.14 9.91
C MET A 114 -0.06 24.64 11.32
N GLN A 115 1.21 24.93 11.62
CA GLN A 115 1.59 25.50 12.93
C GLN A 115 0.98 26.88 13.15
N LYS A 116 1.01 27.75 12.12
CA LYS A 116 0.41 29.08 12.20
C LYS A 116 -1.11 29.00 12.41
N ASP A 117 -1.79 28.12 11.68
CA ASP A 117 -3.24 27.93 11.80
C ASP A 117 -3.60 27.42 13.21
N ALA A 118 -2.81 26.50 13.76
CA ALA A 118 -2.99 26.00 15.12
C ALA A 118 -2.78 27.07 16.19
N GLN A 119 -1.80 27.97 16.00
CA GLN A 119 -1.56 29.11 16.91
C GLN A 119 -2.74 30.08 16.91
N LEU A 120 -3.22 30.49 15.73
CA LEU A 120 -4.37 31.38 15.59
C LEU A 120 -5.64 30.79 16.22
N LEU A 121 -5.89 29.48 16.00
CA LEU A 121 -7.00 28.80 16.63
C LEU A 121 -6.88 28.79 18.17
N GLY A 122 -5.66 28.57 18.69
CA GLY A 122 -5.40 28.64 20.13
C GLY A 122 -5.66 30.03 20.72
N GLU A 123 -5.27 31.09 20.02
CA GLU A 123 -5.55 32.48 20.40
C GLU A 123 -7.06 32.76 20.44
N GLN A 124 -7.80 32.35 19.41
CA GLN A 124 -9.26 32.50 19.35
C GLN A 124 -9.98 31.75 20.47
N ILE A 125 -9.53 30.53 20.80
CA ILE A 125 -10.09 29.76 21.91
C ILE A 125 -9.84 30.47 23.24
N LYS A 126 -8.64 31.02 23.44
CA LYS A 126 -8.30 31.76 24.65
C LYS A 126 -9.19 32.99 24.83
N GLU A 127 -9.32 33.81 23.78
CA GLU A 127 -10.20 35.00 23.79
C GLU A 127 -11.66 34.63 24.06
N ALA A 128 -12.17 33.58 23.42
CA ALA A 128 -13.53 33.11 23.63
C ALA A 128 -13.75 32.65 25.08
N THR A 129 -12.79 31.98 25.69
CA THR A 129 -12.88 31.51 27.08
C THR A 129 -12.88 32.68 28.07
N GLU A 130 -11.98 33.65 27.86
CA GLU A 130 -11.90 34.85 28.72
C GLU A 130 -13.16 35.74 28.62
N SER A 131 -13.87 35.72 27.48
CA SER A 131 -15.12 36.48 27.29
C SER A 131 -16.37 35.84 27.93
N VAL A 132 -16.31 34.56 28.31
CA VAL A 132 -17.42 33.84 28.97
C VAL A 132 -17.38 34.02 30.49
N ASP A 133 -16.21 34.34 31.05
CA ASP A 133 -16.00 34.54 32.49
C ASP A 133 -16.22 36.00 32.96
N THR A 134 -16.58 36.91 32.05
CA THR A 134 -16.95 38.32 32.32
C THR A 134 -18.43 38.59 32.15
#